data_AF-A0A9X7DJL0-F1
#
_entry.id   AF-A0A9X7DJL0-F1
#
_cell.length_a   1.000
_cell.length_b   1.000
_cell.length_c   1.000
_cell.angle_alpha   90.00
_cell.angle_beta   90.00
_cell.angle_gamma   90.00
#
_symmetry.space_group_name_H-M   'P 1'
#
loop_
_entity.id
_entity.type
_entity.pdbx_description
1 polymer ?
#
loop_
_entity_poly.entity_id
_entity_poly.type
_entity_poly.pdbx_seq_one_letter_code
_entity_poly.pdbx_strand_id
1 'polypeptide(L)'
;MKNEEEWSVALPGFYVDDVKVTTNNKEILSDDAEGTSKFNLSGFTKDSDKKETSHYYLLEWRSHNGSDLGLANVNRRGTMLSYDQGLVVWYVDNSFDNNWTGQGYHPGDGFLGVVDADQHNNIWHNKNWTDPTDSYGLNKVLGSNSYQMHDEAFSLNKGSDVTIGDSSFYMKDNFTQSNALFDDSQDYSNPQDPDVGRNVPKYGLKVRVVGQSADGSVGKIVVFK
;
A
#
# COMPACT_ATOMS: atom_id res chain seq x y z
N MET A 1 -11.70 13.36 29.64
CA MET A 1 -12.87 13.13 28.76
C MET A 1 -12.89 11.66 28.38
N LYS A 2 -14.08 11.04 28.21
CA LYS A 2 -14.16 9.76 27.48
C LYS A 2 -13.89 10.10 26.01
N ASN A 3 -13.12 9.28 25.28
CA ASN A 3 -12.96 9.47 23.84
C ASN A 3 -14.36 9.38 23.20
N GLU A 4 -14.83 10.50 22.66
CA GLU A 4 -16.08 10.62 21.90
C GLU A 4 -15.84 10.43 20.39
N GLU A 5 -14.79 9.69 20.03
CA GLU A 5 -14.51 9.34 18.64
C GLU A 5 -15.15 7.99 18.30
N GLU A 6 -15.98 7.99 17.25
CA GLU A 6 -16.52 6.76 16.68
C GLU A 6 -15.44 6.00 15.89
N TRP A 7 -15.59 4.68 15.79
CA TRP A 7 -14.56 3.72 15.35
C TRP A 7 -14.20 3.75 13.85
N SER A 8 -14.56 4.80 13.11
CA SER A 8 -14.47 4.84 11.64
C SER A 8 -13.41 5.80 11.11
N VAL A 9 -13.73 7.09 10.97
CA VAL A 9 -12.85 8.08 10.32
C VAL A 9 -12.30 9.02 11.39
N ALA A 10 -10.97 9.15 11.45
CA ALA A 10 -10.31 10.10 12.33
C ALA A 10 -9.88 11.35 11.53
N LEU A 11 -10.68 12.41 11.60
CA LEU A 11 -10.33 13.72 11.04
C LEU A 11 -9.48 14.53 12.04
N PRO A 12 -8.79 15.59 11.59
CA PRO A 12 -8.14 16.52 12.51
C PRO A 12 -9.11 16.94 13.63
N GLY A 13 -8.67 16.76 14.87
CA GLY A 13 -9.47 17.03 16.06
C GLY A 13 -9.58 18.51 16.39
N PHE A 14 -9.86 18.80 17.66
CA PHE A 14 -10.05 20.16 18.16
C PHE A 14 -8.74 20.76 18.68
N TYR A 15 -8.37 21.92 18.14
CA TYR A 15 -7.21 22.72 18.55
C TYR A 15 -7.67 24.06 19.11
N VAL A 16 -6.99 24.56 20.13
CA VAL A 16 -7.24 25.87 20.73
C VAL A 16 -5.90 26.55 20.95
N ASP A 17 -5.84 27.82 20.59
CA ASP A 17 -4.70 28.70 20.79
C ASP A 17 -5.18 30.10 21.20
N ASP A 18 -4.27 30.95 21.66
CA ASP A 18 -4.51 32.34 22.03
C ASP A 18 -5.71 32.53 22.99
N VAL A 19 -5.82 31.66 24.00
CA VAL A 19 -6.96 31.70 24.93
C VAL A 19 -6.88 32.96 25.76
N LYS A 20 -7.92 33.80 25.66
CA LYS A 20 -8.03 35.05 26.43
C LYS A 20 -9.36 35.14 27.15
N VAL A 21 -9.30 35.31 28.48
CA VAL A 21 -10.48 35.56 29.32
C VAL A 21 -10.42 36.99 29.85
N THR A 22 -11.49 37.75 29.66
CA THR A 22 -11.60 39.14 30.11
C THR A 22 -12.81 39.34 31.02
N THR A 23 -12.68 40.24 31.99
CA THR A 23 -13.80 40.76 32.79
C THR A 23 -13.63 42.26 32.93
N ASN A 24 -14.71 43.03 32.74
CA ASN A 24 -14.68 44.51 32.76
C ASN A 24 -13.54 45.10 31.90
N ASN A 25 -13.35 44.57 30.68
CA ASN A 25 -12.29 44.96 29.75
C ASN A 25 -10.85 44.74 30.26
N LYS A 26 -10.66 43.98 31.33
CA LYS A 26 -9.35 43.57 31.83
C LYS A 26 -9.12 42.09 31.57
N GLU A 27 -7.97 41.77 31.00
CA GLU A 27 -7.51 40.39 30.86
C GLU A 27 -7.21 39.78 32.24
N ILE A 28 -7.79 38.61 32.50
CA ILE A 28 -7.59 37.85 33.75
C ILE A 28 -6.95 36.49 33.51
N LEU A 29 -6.96 36.00 32.26
CA LEU A 29 -6.25 34.80 31.83
C LEU A 29 -5.82 34.99 30.38
N SER A 30 -4.59 34.61 30.09
CA SER A 30 -4.03 34.46 28.74
C SER A 30 -3.15 33.23 28.70
N ASP A 31 -3.28 32.40 27.67
CA ASP A 31 -2.39 31.27 27.39
C ASP A 31 -2.33 31.09 25.87
N ASP A 32 -1.15 31.31 25.31
CA ASP A 32 -0.80 31.18 23.89
C ASP A 32 -0.07 29.86 23.61
N ALA A 33 -0.13 28.91 24.55
CA ALA A 33 0.54 27.63 24.51
C ALA A 33 2.08 27.66 24.39
N GLU A 34 2.75 28.81 24.28
CA GLU A 34 4.20 28.90 24.05
C GLU A 34 5.01 28.56 25.31
N GLY A 35 4.51 28.96 26.47
CA GLY A 35 5.17 28.80 27.77
C GLY A 35 4.70 27.59 28.60
N THR A 36 4.83 27.72 29.93
CA THR A 36 4.18 26.79 30.87
C THR A 36 2.68 27.06 30.86
N SER A 37 1.88 26.08 30.42
CA SER A 37 0.44 26.25 30.33
C SER A 37 -0.20 26.52 31.71
N LYS A 38 -1.20 27.39 31.70
CA LYS A 38 -2.07 27.71 32.83
C LYS A 38 -3.27 26.75 32.94
N PHE A 39 -3.44 25.84 31.98
CA PHE A 39 -4.48 24.83 31.96
C PHE A 39 -3.98 23.48 32.49
N ASN A 40 -4.86 22.76 33.19
CA ASN A 40 -4.65 21.34 33.49
C ASN A 40 -5.17 20.51 32.33
N LEU A 41 -4.25 19.92 31.55
CA LEU A 41 -4.62 19.12 30.39
C LEU A 41 -5.02 17.69 30.80
N SER A 42 -6.19 17.23 30.36
CA SER A 42 -6.70 15.87 30.61
C SER A 42 -7.14 15.22 29.30
N GLY A 43 -6.19 14.56 28.64
CA GLY A 43 -6.36 13.98 27.30
C GLY A 43 -5.91 14.91 26.16
N PHE A 44 -5.78 16.22 26.43
CA PHE A 44 -5.13 17.17 25.53
C PHE A 44 -3.62 17.15 25.73
N THR A 45 -2.88 17.45 24.67
CA THR A 45 -1.43 17.64 24.68
C THR A 45 -1.10 18.96 23.99
N LYS A 46 0.04 19.58 24.35
CA LYS A 46 0.58 20.69 23.56
C LYS A 46 1.01 20.12 22.20
N ASP A 47 0.40 20.62 21.14
CA ASP A 47 0.76 20.25 19.78
C ASP A 47 2.11 20.90 19.39
N SER A 48 2.87 20.24 18.52
CA SER A 48 4.20 20.71 18.09
C SER A 48 4.29 20.88 16.57
N ASP A 49 3.13 20.92 15.90
CA ASP A 49 2.92 20.82 14.46
C ASP A 49 3.51 19.55 13.83
N LYS A 50 3.90 18.58 14.67
CA LYS A 50 4.55 17.33 14.26
C LYS A 50 3.88 16.16 14.96
N LYS A 51 3.51 15.18 14.15
CA LYS A 51 3.02 13.88 14.60
C LYS A 51 4.04 12.82 14.22
N GLU A 52 4.66 12.23 15.24
CA GLU A 52 5.50 11.05 15.06
C GLU A 52 4.61 9.81 15.12
N THR A 53 4.64 8.99 14.07
CA THR A 53 3.88 7.73 14.00
C THR A 53 4.80 6.56 13.76
N SER A 54 4.40 5.39 14.27
CA SER A 54 5.13 4.16 13.97
C SER A 54 4.77 3.67 12.57
N HIS A 55 5.74 3.04 11.93
CA HIS A 55 5.61 2.42 10.63
C HIS A 55 6.63 1.30 10.56
N TYR A 56 6.34 0.23 9.83
CA TYR A 56 7.16 -0.98 9.81
C TYR A 56 6.83 -1.86 8.62
N TYR A 57 7.75 -2.78 8.31
CA TYR A 57 7.49 -3.84 7.34
C TYR A 57 6.99 -5.10 8.04
N LEU A 58 6.02 -5.79 7.41
CA LEU A 58 5.72 -7.19 7.70
C LEU A 58 6.28 -8.05 6.56
N LEU A 59 7.00 -9.10 6.93
CA LEU A 59 7.60 -10.04 6.00
C LEU A 59 6.91 -11.38 6.20
N GLU A 60 6.10 -11.80 5.24
CA GLU A 60 5.39 -13.07 5.30
C GLU A 60 5.80 -13.99 4.15
N TRP A 61 5.82 -15.30 4.40
CA TRP A 61 6.05 -16.29 3.37
C TRP A 61 4.71 -16.91 2.99
N ARG A 62 4.29 -16.72 1.74
CA ARG A 62 3.03 -17.25 1.20
C ARG A 62 3.33 -18.40 0.24
N SER A 63 2.55 -19.46 0.36
CA SER A 63 2.70 -20.68 -0.43
C SER A 63 1.33 -21.29 -0.72
N HIS A 64 1.21 -22.15 -1.71
CA HIS A 64 -0.06 -22.81 -2.05
C HIS A 64 -0.32 -24.02 -1.15
N ASN A 65 -0.28 -23.81 0.17
CA ASN A 65 -0.50 -24.84 1.18
C ASN A 65 -1.65 -24.44 2.10
N GLY A 66 -2.46 -25.41 2.55
CA GLY A 66 -3.58 -25.15 3.43
C GLY A 66 -4.61 -24.20 2.80
N SER A 67 -5.03 -23.17 3.54
CA SER A 67 -6.00 -22.18 3.04
C SER A 67 -5.49 -21.40 1.83
N ASP A 68 -4.17 -21.19 1.72
CA ASP A 68 -3.57 -20.45 0.62
C ASP A 68 -3.52 -21.25 -0.70
N LEU A 69 -4.00 -22.50 -0.73
CA LEU A 69 -4.34 -23.17 -2.00
C LEU A 69 -5.32 -22.35 -2.85
N GLY A 70 -6.14 -21.50 -2.22
CA GLY A 70 -7.03 -20.58 -2.93
C GLY A 70 -6.30 -19.55 -3.79
N LEU A 71 -5.06 -19.17 -3.43
CA LEU A 71 -4.25 -18.22 -4.19
C LEU A 71 -3.86 -18.76 -5.56
N ALA A 72 -3.72 -20.08 -5.72
CA ALA A 72 -3.46 -20.72 -7.01
C ALA A 72 -4.70 -20.80 -7.92
N ASN A 73 -5.89 -20.51 -7.39
CA ASN A 73 -7.17 -20.88 -8.00
C ASN A 73 -8.17 -19.69 -8.02
N VAL A 74 -7.69 -18.48 -8.31
CA VAL A 74 -8.54 -17.30 -8.41
C VAL A 74 -9.18 -17.23 -9.78
N ASN A 75 -10.48 -17.55 -9.87
CA ASN A 75 -11.18 -17.53 -11.16
C ASN A 75 -11.34 -16.11 -11.69
N ARG A 76 -10.75 -15.84 -12.86
CA ARG A 76 -10.88 -14.62 -13.64
C ARG A 76 -11.38 -14.99 -15.03
N ARG A 77 -12.66 -14.70 -15.31
CA ARG A 77 -13.29 -14.96 -16.63
C ARG A 77 -13.08 -16.40 -17.14
N GLY A 78 -13.12 -17.38 -16.24
CA GLY A 78 -12.93 -18.80 -16.59
C GLY A 78 -11.47 -19.27 -16.68
N THR A 79 -10.49 -18.36 -16.50
CA THR A 79 -9.07 -18.69 -16.32
C THR A 79 -8.74 -18.68 -14.82
N MET A 80 -7.98 -19.66 -14.34
CA MET A 80 -7.48 -19.64 -12.96
C MET A 80 -6.20 -18.81 -12.92
N LEU A 81 -6.31 -17.61 -12.37
CA LEU A 81 -5.16 -16.76 -12.04
C LEU A 81 -4.53 -17.31 -10.76
N SER A 82 -3.23 -17.53 -10.79
CA SER A 82 -2.44 -17.92 -9.63
C SER A 82 -1.71 -16.68 -9.11
N TYR A 83 -1.77 -16.44 -7.81
CA TYR A 83 -0.88 -15.52 -7.15
C TYR A 83 0.45 -16.23 -6.85
N ASP A 84 1.57 -15.55 -7.03
CA ASP A 84 2.90 -16.14 -6.89
C ASP A 84 3.22 -16.51 -5.44
N GLN A 85 4.07 -17.54 -5.29
CA GLN A 85 4.55 -17.99 -4.00
C GLN A 85 5.89 -17.35 -3.68
N GLY A 86 6.08 -16.95 -2.43
CA GLY A 86 7.33 -16.36 -1.99
C GLY A 86 7.18 -15.44 -0.79
N LEU A 87 8.12 -14.52 -0.68
CA LEU A 87 8.12 -13.47 0.32
C LEU A 87 7.20 -12.34 -0.13
N VAL A 88 6.10 -12.11 0.59
CA VAL A 88 5.28 -10.90 0.43
C VAL A 88 5.77 -9.87 1.45
N VAL A 89 6.08 -8.68 0.95
CA VAL A 89 6.54 -7.55 1.75
C VAL A 89 5.38 -6.57 1.91
N TRP A 90 4.94 -6.35 3.14
CA TRP A 90 3.92 -5.35 3.44
C TRP A 90 4.58 -4.15 4.10
N TYR A 91 4.15 -2.94 3.76
CA TYR A 91 4.53 -1.72 4.45
C TYR A 91 3.32 -1.15 5.20
N VAL A 92 3.44 -1.03 6.53
CA VAL A 92 2.45 -0.46 7.43
C VAL A 92 2.86 0.96 7.80
N ASP A 93 1.94 1.89 7.68
CA ASP A 93 2.14 3.30 8.03
C ASP A 93 1.01 3.82 8.91
N ASN A 94 1.25 3.93 10.23
CA ASN A 94 0.23 4.38 11.18
C ASN A 94 0.02 5.91 11.16
N SER A 95 0.63 6.63 10.21
CA SER A 95 0.20 8.02 9.92
C SER A 95 -1.17 8.06 9.24
N PHE A 96 -1.55 6.99 8.54
CA PHE A 96 -2.83 6.83 7.87
C PHE A 96 -3.77 5.90 8.67
N ASP A 97 -5.07 6.18 8.64
CA ASP A 97 -6.13 5.37 9.24
C ASP A 97 -6.94 4.57 8.21
N ASN A 98 -6.64 4.76 6.91
CA ASN A 98 -7.38 4.17 5.81
C ASN A 98 -6.45 3.84 4.61
N ASN A 99 -7.02 3.22 3.58
CA ASN A 99 -6.34 2.83 2.33
C ASN A 99 -7.03 3.46 1.10
N TRP A 100 -7.43 4.72 1.16
CA TRP A 100 -7.96 5.45 0.01
C TRP A 100 -6.82 5.87 -0.92
N THR A 101 -6.32 4.91 -1.71
CA THR A 101 -5.23 5.14 -2.66
C THR A 101 -5.67 5.82 -3.96
N GLY A 102 -6.97 6.09 -4.12
CA GLY A 102 -7.53 6.68 -5.33
C GLY A 102 -7.04 8.09 -5.63
N GLN A 103 -7.20 8.50 -6.89
CA GLN A 103 -6.94 9.87 -7.32
C GLN A 103 -7.65 10.91 -6.44
N GLY A 104 -6.90 11.89 -5.94
CA GLY A 104 -7.40 12.96 -5.07
C GLY A 104 -7.35 12.67 -3.57
N TYR A 105 -6.90 11.46 -3.17
CA TYR A 105 -6.62 11.09 -1.79
C TYR A 105 -5.11 10.98 -1.58
N HIS A 106 -4.58 9.78 -1.36
CA HIS A 106 -3.16 9.54 -1.13
C HIS A 106 -2.65 8.31 -1.91
N PRO A 107 -2.50 8.41 -3.24
CA PRO A 107 -1.99 7.30 -4.06
C PRO A 107 -0.59 6.86 -3.67
N GLY A 108 -0.37 5.54 -3.65
CA GLY A 108 0.85 4.93 -3.12
C GLY A 108 0.92 4.84 -1.60
N ASP A 109 0.09 5.59 -0.88
CA ASP A 109 0.12 5.70 0.58
C ASP A 109 -1.17 5.17 1.23
N GLY A 110 -1.09 4.87 2.52
CA GLY A 110 -2.21 4.28 3.27
C GLY A 110 -1.73 3.45 4.45
N PHE A 111 -2.67 3.06 5.31
CA PHE A 111 -2.43 2.31 6.54
C PHE A 111 -1.63 1.01 6.31
N LEU A 112 -1.99 0.23 5.28
CA LEU A 112 -1.36 -1.06 4.97
C LEU A 112 -1.39 -1.30 3.45
N GLY A 113 -0.23 -1.60 2.86
CA GLY A 113 -0.13 -1.97 1.45
C GLY A 113 0.97 -2.98 1.18
N VAL A 114 0.76 -3.83 0.17
CA VAL A 114 1.78 -4.75 -0.33
C VAL A 114 2.76 -3.99 -1.21
N VAL A 115 4.03 -4.37 -1.17
CA VAL A 115 5.06 -3.93 -2.10
C VAL A 115 5.17 -4.98 -3.21
N ASP A 116 4.93 -4.54 -4.44
CA ASP A 116 4.91 -5.41 -5.60
C ASP A 116 6.33 -5.71 -6.12
N ALA A 117 6.65 -6.99 -6.30
CA ALA A 117 7.94 -7.44 -6.78
C ALA A 117 8.12 -7.21 -8.29
N ASP A 118 7.05 -7.11 -9.07
CA ASP A 118 7.05 -6.79 -10.49
C ASP A 118 6.23 -5.53 -10.77
N GLN A 119 6.89 -4.43 -11.13
CA GLN A 119 6.21 -3.16 -11.42
C GLN A 119 5.58 -3.11 -12.82
N HIS A 120 5.40 -4.26 -13.49
CA HIS A 120 4.80 -4.31 -14.81
C HIS A 120 3.27 -4.24 -14.78
N ASN A 121 2.72 -3.24 -15.47
CA ASN A 121 1.27 -3.10 -15.55
C ASN A 121 0.62 -4.15 -16.46
N ASN A 122 -0.24 -4.96 -15.86
CA ASN A 122 -1.17 -5.82 -16.55
C ASN A 122 -2.27 -5.01 -17.24
N ILE A 123 -2.43 -5.21 -18.55
CA ILE A 123 -3.33 -4.42 -19.40
C ILE A 123 -4.35 -5.32 -20.11
N TRP A 124 -5.62 -4.95 -20.04
CA TRP A 124 -6.68 -5.47 -20.88
C TRP A 124 -6.60 -4.87 -22.28
N HIS A 125 -6.58 -5.71 -23.29
CA HIS A 125 -6.61 -5.35 -24.70
C HIS A 125 -7.97 -5.65 -25.32
N ASN A 126 -8.58 -4.67 -25.97
CA ASN A 126 -9.78 -4.83 -26.80
C ASN A 126 -9.42 -4.69 -28.29
N LYS A 127 -9.42 -5.79 -29.03
CA LYS A 127 -9.07 -5.77 -30.48
C LYS A 127 -10.19 -5.26 -31.37
N ASN A 128 -11.43 -5.33 -30.91
CA ASN A 128 -12.61 -4.96 -31.71
C ASN A 128 -12.95 -3.47 -31.60
N TRP A 129 -12.25 -2.73 -30.75
CA TRP A 129 -12.47 -1.31 -30.52
C TRP A 129 -11.18 -0.55 -30.80
N THR A 130 -11.22 0.33 -31.80
CA THR A 130 -10.16 1.30 -32.09
C THR A 130 -10.65 2.67 -31.65
N ASP A 131 -9.89 3.34 -30.79
CA ASP A 131 -10.14 4.74 -30.46
C ASP A 131 -10.02 5.57 -31.75
N PRO A 132 -11.10 6.21 -32.23
CA PRO A 132 -11.03 6.99 -33.46
C PRO A 132 -10.04 8.16 -33.39
N THR A 133 -9.66 8.59 -32.18
CA THR A 133 -8.81 9.76 -31.96
C THR A 133 -7.57 9.47 -31.12
N ASP A 134 -7.31 8.21 -30.75
CA ASP A 134 -6.23 7.77 -29.83
C ASP A 134 -6.16 8.63 -28.55
N SER A 135 -7.29 9.23 -28.17
CA SER A 135 -7.33 10.29 -27.14
C SER A 135 -7.49 9.73 -25.74
N TYR A 136 -7.96 8.50 -25.62
CA TYR A 136 -8.25 7.86 -24.35
C TYR A 136 -7.58 6.48 -24.19
N GLY A 137 -6.87 5.99 -25.22
CA GLY A 137 -6.21 4.68 -25.17
C GLY A 137 -7.16 3.52 -24.88
N LEU A 138 -8.47 3.70 -25.09
CA LEU A 138 -9.58 2.84 -24.63
C LEU A 138 -9.60 1.42 -25.24
N ASN A 139 -8.67 1.10 -26.16
CA ASN A 139 -8.39 -0.27 -26.58
C ASN A 139 -7.45 -1.01 -25.60
N LYS A 140 -6.96 -0.29 -24.59
CA LYS A 140 -6.12 -0.74 -23.49
C LYS A 140 -6.69 -0.18 -22.18
N VAL A 141 -6.94 -1.04 -21.21
CA VAL A 141 -7.40 -0.62 -19.88
C VAL A 141 -6.53 -1.30 -18.85
N LEU A 142 -6.04 -0.55 -17.87
CA LEU A 142 -5.27 -1.11 -16.76
C LEU A 142 -6.11 -2.18 -16.03
N GLY A 143 -5.49 -3.31 -15.72
CA GLY A 143 -6.06 -4.29 -14.83
C GLY A 143 -6.30 -3.66 -13.46
N SER A 144 -7.42 -4.00 -12.82
CA SER A 144 -7.62 -3.63 -11.41
C SER A 144 -6.51 -4.20 -10.53
N ASN A 145 -6.34 -3.64 -9.33
CA ASN A 145 -5.35 -4.07 -8.33
C ASN A 145 -5.15 -5.59 -8.21
N SER A 146 -6.24 -6.37 -8.23
CA SER A 146 -6.16 -7.84 -8.12
C SER A 146 -5.59 -8.58 -9.34
N TYR A 147 -5.32 -7.91 -10.46
CA TYR A 147 -4.56 -8.44 -11.59
C TYR A 147 -3.13 -7.91 -11.59
N GLN A 148 -2.89 -6.74 -11.00
CA GLN A 148 -1.55 -6.19 -10.84
C GLN A 148 -0.81 -6.98 -9.77
N MET A 149 -1.39 -7.12 -8.58
CA MET A 149 -0.76 -7.77 -7.43
C MET A 149 -0.84 -9.30 -7.47
N HIS A 150 -0.74 -9.96 -8.63
CA HIS A 150 -0.74 -11.43 -8.67
C HIS A 150 0.68 -12.00 -8.62
N ASP A 151 1.67 -11.20 -8.98
CA ASP A 151 3.11 -11.47 -8.99
C ASP A 151 3.86 -10.62 -7.96
N GLU A 152 3.17 -10.25 -6.88
CA GLU A 152 3.69 -9.34 -5.85
C GLU A 152 4.77 -9.98 -4.95
N ALA A 153 4.88 -11.32 -4.98
CA ALA A 153 5.77 -12.07 -4.12
C ALA A 153 7.22 -12.09 -4.63
N PHE A 154 8.17 -11.68 -3.79
CA PHE A 154 9.59 -11.84 -4.04
C PHE A 154 9.99 -13.33 -3.95
N SER A 155 10.59 -13.87 -5.00
CA SER A 155 10.84 -15.31 -5.13
C SER A 155 12.13 -15.63 -5.89
N LEU A 156 12.66 -16.84 -5.65
CA LEU A 156 13.74 -17.42 -6.46
C LEU A 156 13.21 -18.04 -7.76
N ASN A 157 11.91 -18.34 -7.79
CA ASN A 157 11.26 -18.95 -8.93
C ASN A 157 10.75 -17.86 -9.88
N LYS A 158 10.63 -18.24 -11.16
CA LYS A 158 9.92 -17.42 -12.13
C LYS A 158 8.42 -17.49 -11.85
N GLY A 159 7.72 -16.38 -12.09
CA GLY A 159 6.27 -16.34 -12.13
C GLY A 159 5.70 -17.16 -13.29
N SER A 160 4.37 -17.17 -13.41
CA SER A 160 3.65 -17.90 -14.46
C SER A 160 3.13 -16.99 -15.56
N ASP A 161 3.30 -17.38 -16.81
CA ASP A 161 2.63 -16.68 -17.92
C ASP A 161 1.11 -16.84 -17.75
N VAL A 162 0.36 -15.74 -17.86
CA VAL A 162 -1.10 -15.78 -17.81
C VAL A 162 -1.71 -15.15 -19.06
N THR A 163 -2.79 -15.75 -19.54
CA THR A 163 -3.64 -15.11 -20.55
C THR A 163 -5.08 -15.31 -20.13
N ILE A 164 -5.78 -14.20 -19.90
CA ILE A 164 -7.16 -14.19 -19.44
C ILE A 164 -8.02 -13.57 -20.53
N GLY A 165 -9.15 -14.19 -20.85
CA GLY A 165 -10.09 -13.69 -21.86
C GLY A 165 -9.96 -14.43 -23.20
N ASP A 166 -10.35 -13.75 -24.28
CA ASP A 166 -10.45 -14.35 -25.61
C ASP A 166 -9.77 -13.48 -26.69
N SER A 167 -9.84 -13.91 -27.95
CA SER A 167 -9.16 -13.21 -29.05
C SER A 167 -9.60 -11.74 -29.23
N SER A 168 -10.79 -11.37 -28.76
CA SER A 168 -11.36 -10.02 -28.87
C SER A 168 -11.07 -9.14 -27.65
N PHE A 169 -11.08 -9.71 -26.44
CA PHE A 169 -10.81 -9.00 -25.19
C PHE A 169 -9.99 -9.88 -24.25
N TYR A 170 -8.72 -9.53 -24.05
CA TYR A 170 -7.78 -10.33 -23.26
C TYR A 170 -6.78 -9.50 -22.49
N MET A 171 -6.27 -10.07 -21.42
CA MET A 171 -5.07 -9.62 -20.71
C MET A 171 -4.02 -10.70 -20.87
N LYS A 172 -2.76 -10.31 -21.06
CA LYS A 172 -1.64 -11.22 -21.09
C LYS A 172 -0.54 -10.68 -20.21
N ASP A 173 -0.09 -11.51 -19.28
CA ASP A 173 1.15 -11.31 -18.55
C ASP A 173 2.18 -12.34 -19.00
N ASN A 174 3.38 -11.86 -19.28
CA ASN A 174 4.54 -12.69 -19.60
C ASN A 174 5.82 -12.11 -18.98
N PHE A 175 5.69 -11.26 -17.96
CA PHE A 175 6.78 -10.70 -17.19
C PHE A 175 7.08 -11.62 -16.02
N THR A 176 7.63 -12.79 -16.33
CA THR A 176 7.82 -13.86 -15.34
C THR A 176 9.22 -13.88 -14.71
N GLN A 177 9.91 -12.74 -14.70
CA GLN A 177 11.27 -12.69 -14.18
C GLN A 177 11.26 -12.84 -12.66
N SER A 178 12.02 -13.82 -12.15
CA SER A 178 12.20 -13.99 -10.71
C SER A 178 12.83 -12.74 -10.09
N ASN A 179 12.21 -12.18 -9.06
CA ASN A 179 12.77 -11.11 -8.24
C ASN A 179 12.91 -11.55 -6.78
N ALA A 180 14.14 -11.80 -6.33
CA ALA A 180 14.40 -12.31 -4.98
C ALA A 180 14.82 -11.23 -3.97
N LEU A 181 14.82 -9.95 -4.36
CA LEU A 181 15.33 -8.86 -3.55
C LEU A 181 14.34 -7.71 -3.46
N PHE A 182 13.83 -7.49 -2.25
CA PHE A 182 13.32 -6.19 -1.87
C PHE A 182 14.49 -5.27 -1.48
N ASP A 183 14.51 -4.05 -2.02
CA ASP A 183 15.49 -3.01 -1.74
C ASP A 183 14.78 -1.65 -1.70
N ASP A 184 14.65 -1.06 -0.51
CA ASP A 184 13.87 0.16 -0.29
C ASP A 184 14.40 1.41 -1.02
N SER A 185 15.56 1.31 -1.70
CA SER A 185 16.05 2.36 -2.59
C SER A 185 15.34 2.40 -3.95
N GLN A 186 14.76 1.26 -4.37
CA GLN A 186 14.04 1.11 -5.64
C GLN A 186 12.71 1.87 -5.63
N ASP A 187 12.14 2.04 -6.82
CA ASP A 187 10.83 2.65 -6.99
C ASP A 187 9.78 1.54 -7.09
N TYR A 188 8.93 1.47 -6.07
CA TYR A 188 7.76 0.57 -6.02
C TYR A 188 6.45 1.35 -6.20
N SER A 189 6.55 2.63 -6.58
CA SER A 189 5.39 3.39 -7.03
C SER A 189 5.02 2.99 -8.45
N ASN A 190 3.78 3.27 -8.85
CA ASN A 190 3.30 2.98 -10.19
C ASN A 190 2.69 4.25 -10.80
N PRO A 191 3.46 5.04 -11.57
CA PRO A 191 2.96 6.31 -12.11
C PRO A 191 1.77 6.18 -13.07
N GLN A 192 1.58 5.02 -13.69
CA GLN A 192 0.47 4.77 -14.62
C GLN A 192 -0.80 4.32 -13.89
N ASP A 193 -0.65 3.60 -12.78
CA ASP A 193 -1.72 3.22 -11.87
C ASP A 193 -1.32 3.54 -10.41
N PRO A 194 -1.38 4.82 -9.99
CA PRO A 194 -0.90 5.24 -8.67
C PRO A 194 -1.63 4.57 -7.50
N ASP A 195 -2.82 4.03 -7.76
CA ASP A 195 -3.69 3.39 -6.77
C ASP A 195 -3.14 2.01 -6.33
N VAL A 196 -2.29 1.38 -7.15
CA VAL A 196 -1.71 0.04 -6.90
C VAL A 196 -0.23 0.08 -6.50
N GLY A 197 0.44 1.21 -6.73
CA GLY A 197 1.83 1.39 -6.28
C GLY A 197 1.95 1.46 -4.76
N ARG A 198 3.19 1.35 -4.27
CA ARG A 198 3.50 1.54 -2.84
C ARG A 198 4.71 2.45 -2.64
N ASN A 199 4.46 3.60 -2.03
CA ASN A 199 5.54 4.48 -1.57
C ASN A 199 6.19 3.86 -0.33
N VAL A 200 7.50 3.66 -0.36
CA VAL A 200 8.27 3.11 0.75
C VAL A 200 9.39 4.06 1.17
N PRO A 201 9.71 4.16 2.48
CA PRO A 201 10.79 5.01 2.95
C PRO A 201 12.16 4.42 2.59
N LYS A 202 13.11 5.28 2.26
CA LYS A 202 14.46 4.89 1.81
C LYS A 202 15.44 4.86 2.97
N TYR A 203 15.47 3.77 3.72
CA TYR A 203 16.39 3.57 4.84
C TYR A 203 17.60 2.71 4.49
N GLY A 204 17.71 2.20 3.26
CA GLY A 204 18.73 1.25 2.82
C GLY A 204 18.43 -0.20 3.20
N LEU A 205 17.22 -0.49 3.68
CA LEU A 205 16.78 -1.83 4.04
C LEU A 205 16.69 -2.72 2.79
N LYS A 206 17.25 -3.92 2.91
CA LYS A 206 17.17 -4.97 1.90
C LYS A 206 16.70 -6.26 2.53
N VAL A 207 15.82 -6.97 1.84
CA VAL A 207 15.38 -8.31 2.20
C VAL A 207 15.56 -9.22 1.00
N ARG A 208 16.41 -10.24 1.13
CA ARG A 208 16.70 -11.19 0.05
C ARG A 208 16.21 -12.57 0.40
N VAL A 209 15.46 -13.19 -0.51
CA VAL A 209 15.18 -14.62 -0.49
C VAL A 209 16.45 -15.37 -0.90
N VAL A 210 16.94 -16.26 -0.03
CA VAL A 210 18.20 -17.02 -0.24
C VAL A 210 17.98 -18.52 -0.27
N GLY A 211 16.74 -18.98 -0.06
CA GLY A 211 16.37 -20.38 -0.17
C GLY A 211 14.89 -20.60 0.09
N GLN A 212 14.41 -21.79 -0.25
CA GLN A 212 13.07 -22.26 0.05
C GLN A 212 13.08 -23.78 0.26
N SER A 213 12.11 -24.31 0.99
CA SER A 213 11.89 -25.76 1.11
C SER A 213 11.44 -26.35 -0.23
N ALA A 214 11.62 -27.68 -0.38
CA ALA A 214 11.27 -28.39 -1.60
C ALA A 214 9.76 -28.34 -1.93
N ASP A 215 8.91 -28.28 -0.90
CA ASP A 215 7.46 -28.14 -0.99
C ASP A 215 6.99 -26.67 -0.99
N GLY A 216 7.91 -25.71 -0.98
CA GLY A 216 7.62 -24.27 -0.98
C GLY A 216 6.99 -23.73 0.30
N SER A 217 6.76 -24.55 1.33
CA SER A 217 6.07 -24.14 2.57
C SER A 217 6.90 -23.21 3.47
N VAL A 218 8.23 -23.18 3.30
CA VAL A 218 9.15 -22.39 4.13
C VAL A 218 10.13 -21.63 3.24
N GLY A 219 10.24 -20.31 3.47
CA GLY A 219 11.28 -19.46 2.89
C GLY A 219 12.43 -19.19 3.84
N LYS A 220 13.63 -18.99 3.28
CA LYS A 220 14.80 -18.49 4.00
C LYS A 220 15.13 -17.11 3.46
N ILE A 221 15.10 -16.11 4.34
CA ILE A 221 15.41 -14.72 4.01
C ILE A 221 16.64 -14.22 4.76
N VAL A 222 17.29 -13.20 4.21
CA VAL A 222 18.32 -12.40 4.87
C VAL A 222 17.88 -10.95 4.85
N VAL A 223 17.87 -10.31 6.01
CA VAL A 223 17.58 -8.88 6.18
C VAL A 223 18.90 -8.15 6.45
N PHE A 224 19.18 -7.09 5.69
CA PHE A 224 20.45 -6.36 5.76
C PHE A 224 20.30 -4.91 5.31
N LYS A 225 21.34 -4.10 5.54
CA LYS A 225 21.47 -2.71 5.09
C LYS A 225 22.87 -2.48 4.53
#